data_AF-A0A367ZL62-F1
#
_entry.id   AF-A0A367ZL62-F1
#
_cell.length_a   1.000
_cell.length_b   1.000
_cell.length_c   1.000
_cell.angle_alpha   90.00
_cell.angle_beta   90.00
_cell.angle_gamma   90.00
#
_symmetry.space_group_name_H-M   'P 1'
#
loop_
_entity.id
_entity.type
_entity.pdbx_description
1 polymer ?
#
loop_
_entity_poly.entity_id
_entity_poly.type
_entity_poly.pdbx_seq_one_letter_code
_entity_poly.pdbx_strand_id
1 'polypeptide(L)'
;MNLHLDGLTVGRDGVAVVGPLTGWWPGPGLHLIIGPTGSGKTTLLMTLAGFLPPIAGRVRVSEGRSTTMAAGEEGRPSLADQQEWHGEGRTCLAFQNPEQLFFLPTVGDEVVYALRARGWAAASAESEGRAWLERWGVRPDLFWERNPLTLSGGEKRRVALAACTVFRPPLILLDEPLAGLDGDGQDHLLHVLGGLAAEHLVVVVTHDVEPFLPLARGLVLLPRPAFARGKEVVAGEGGGAAAARDSSMAGCGAAGPGTDKPSTGLAATPEAGPPAPRWFGHGREFLAAALADPSVFPLPEWYRGAVAALPSTVPLPWPTAADVRAALAGGAISATATAGKEGPCAV
;
A
#
# COMPACT_ATOMS: atom_id res chain seq x y z
N MET A 1 -13.98 3.91 9.33
CA MET A 1 -13.12 5.01 8.86
C MET A 1 -13.02 4.91 7.35
N ASN A 2 -13.21 6.00 6.62
CA ASN A 2 -12.97 6.07 5.17
C ASN A 2 -11.79 7.01 4.90
N LEU A 3 -10.81 6.59 4.09
CA LEU A 3 -9.61 7.38 3.79
C LEU A 3 -9.70 7.95 2.38
N HIS A 4 -9.70 9.27 2.23
CA HIS A 4 -9.85 9.98 0.96
C HIS A 4 -8.51 10.56 0.51
N LEU A 5 -8.22 10.46 -0.78
CA LEU A 5 -7.08 11.05 -1.45
C LEU A 5 -7.61 12.14 -2.39
N ASP A 6 -7.11 13.36 -2.26
CA ASP A 6 -7.54 14.51 -3.06
C ASP A 6 -6.33 15.11 -3.78
N GLY A 7 -6.14 14.72 -5.05
CA GLY A 7 -5.01 15.15 -5.87
C GLY A 7 -3.64 14.77 -5.29
N LEU A 8 -3.58 13.72 -4.47
CA LEU A 8 -2.43 13.37 -3.67
C LEU A 8 -1.23 13.01 -4.56
N THR A 9 -0.16 13.77 -4.45
CA THR A 9 1.13 13.49 -5.08
C THR A 9 2.14 13.23 -3.99
N VAL A 10 2.82 12.09 -4.05
CA VAL A 10 3.80 11.66 -3.05
C VAL A 10 5.19 11.58 -3.66
N GLY A 11 6.21 11.85 -2.86
CA GLY A 11 7.57 11.99 -3.34
C GLY A 11 8.62 11.90 -2.24
N ARG A 12 9.88 12.07 -2.63
CA ARG A 12 11.01 12.19 -1.70
C ARG A 12 11.88 13.35 -2.15
N ASP A 13 12.39 14.12 -1.20
CA ASP A 13 13.29 15.26 -1.46
C ASP A 13 12.73 16.26 -2.49
N GLY A 14 11.41 16.50 -2.44
CA GLY A 14 10.71 17.40 -3.37
C GLY A 14 10.43 16.79 -4.76
N VAL A 15 10.94 15.59 -5.05
CA VAL A 15 10.74 14.89 -6.32
C VAL A 15 9.49 14.02 -6.24
N ALA A 16 8.49 14.31 -7.06
CA ALA A 16 7.30 13.50 -7.19
C ALA A 16 7.64 12.09 -7.71
N VAL A 17 7.07 11.06 -7.08
CA VAL A 17 7.25 9.66 -7.46
C VAL A 17 5.93 9.05 -7.93
N VAL A 18 4.82 9.41 -7.29
CA VAL A 18 3.48 8.90 -7.61
C VAL A 18 2.46 10.03 -7.49
N GLY A 19 1.51 10.09 -8.42
CA GLY A 19 0.35 10.98 -8.37
C GLY A 19 0.17 11.84 -9.62
N PRO A 20 -0.88 12.65 -9.69
CA PRO A 20 -1.89 12.85 -8.63
C PRO A 20 -2.81 11.63 -8.46
N LEU A 21 -3.09 11.28 -7.20
CA LEU A 21 -4.01 10.23 -6.80
C LEU A 21 -5.28 10.85 -6.22
N THR A 22 -6.43 10.58 -6.83
CA THR A 22 -7.74 10.99 -6.32
C THR A 22 -8.62 9.75 -6.17
N GLY A 23 -9.32 9.65 -5.03
CA GLY A 23 -10.21 8.53 -4.72
C GLY A 23 -10.34 8.30 -3.22
N TRP A 24 -10.84 7.14 -2.81
CA TRP A 24 -10.95 6.79 -1.38
C TRP A 24 -10.90 5.28 -1.10
N TRP A 25 -10.50 4.90 0.11
CA TRP A 25 -10.64 3.53 0.58
C TRP A 25 -11.74 3.45 1.63
N PRO A 26 -12.83 2.70 1.37
CA PRO A 26 -13.83 2.41 2.38
C PRO A 26 -13.24 1.50 3.45
N GLY A 27 -13.50 1.83 4.72
CA GLY A 27 -13.19 0.97 5.85
C GLY A 27 -14.45 0.66 6.68
N PRO A 28 -14.49 -0.51 7.36
CA PRO A 28 -13.43 -1.50 7.44
C PRO A 28 -13.29 -2.35 6.15
N GLY A 29 -12.09 -2.87 5.89
CA GLY A 29 -11.79 -3.71 4.74
C GLY A 29 -10.30 -3.76 4.39
N LEU A 30 -9.89 -4.76 3.61
CA LEU A 30 -8.53 -4.90 3.10
C LEU A 30 -8.42 -4.37 1.67
N HIS A 31 -7.46 -3.51 1.40
CA HIS A 31 -7.19 -2.97 0.06
C HIS A 31 -5.74 -3.23 -0.33
N LEU A 32 -5.51 -3.51 -1.60
CA LEU A 32 -4.20 -3.84 -2.15
C LEU A 32 -3.61 -2.65 -2.90
N ILE A 33 -2.31 -2.46 -2.76
CA ILE A 33 -1.51 -1.59 -3.61
C ILE A 33 -0.43 -2.45 -4.25
N ILE A 34 -0.44 -2.51 -5.57
CA ILE A 34 0.44 -3.36 -6.36
C ILE A 34 1.18 -2.51 -7.37
N GLY A 35 2.27 -3.05 -7.91
CA GLY A 35 3.06 -2.36 -8.91
C GLY A 35 4.51 -2.82 -8.90
N PRO A 36 5.27 -2.53 -9.97
CA PRO A 36 6.69 -2.90 -10.04
C PRO A 36 7.52 -2.22 -8.95
N THR A 37 8.69 -2.78 -8.66
CA THR A 37 9.68 -2.10 -7.80
C THR A 37 9.99 -0.71 -8.33
N GLY A 38 10.04 0.27 -7.42
CA GLY A 38 10.25 1.67 -7.77
C GLY A 38 8.99 2.45 -8.17
N SER A 39 7.79 1.84 -8.20
CA SER A 39 6.53 2.56 -8.45
C SER A 39 6.03 3.43 -7.30
N GLY A 40 6.85 3.64 -6.26
CA GLY A 40 6.54 4.53 -5.13
C GLY A 40 5.51 4.00 -4.13
N LYS A 41 5.23 2.69 -4.09
CA LYS A 41 4.34 2.04 -3.11
C LYS A 41 4.72 2.37 -1.65
N THR A 42 5.98 2.14 -1.28
CA THR A 42 6.48 2.45 0.07
C THR A 42 6.43 3.95 0.36
N THR A 43 6.73 4.82 -0.63
CA THR A 43 6.61 6.29 -0.47
C THR A 43 5.16 6.71 -0.21
N LEU A 44 4.19 6.07 -0.88
CA LEU A 44 2.77 6.27 -0.64
C LEU A 44 2.40 5.83 0.79
N LEU A 45 2.78 4.62 1.22
CA LEU A 45 2.51 4.16 2.58
C LEU A 45 3.09 5.10 3.65
N MET A 46 4.34 5.55 3.49
CA MET A 46 4.97 6.50 4.40
C MET A 46 4.24 7.84 4.45
N THR A 47 3.71 8.32 3.32
CA THR A 47 2.91 9.55 3.28
C THR A 47 1.58 9.37 4.00
N LEU A 48 0.88 8.24 3.76
CA LEU A 48 -0.39 7.91 4.45
C LEU A 48 -0.20 7.74 5.96
N ALA A 49 0.96 7.25 6.38
CA ALA A 49 1.36 7.12 7.78
C ALA A 49 1.79 8.45 8.44
N GLY A 50 1.93 9.54 7.67
CA GLY A 50 2.39 10.83 8.18
C GLY A 50 3.91 10.97 8.33
N PHE A 51 4.71 9.99 7.88
CA PHE A 51 6.17 10.07 7.92
C PHE A 51 6.76 10.96 6.83
N LEU A 52 6.04 11.15 5.71
CA LEU A 52 6.40 12.04 4.63
C LEU A 52 5.27 13.02 4.37
N PRO A 53 5.53 14.32 4.17
CA PRO A 53 4.50 15.23 3.70
C PRO A 53 4.16 14.94 2.24
N PRO A 54 2.90 15.18 1.81
CA PRO A 54 2.57 15.15 0.39
C PRO A 54 3.32 16.26 -0.36
N ILE A 55 3.71 15.98 -1.61
CA ILE A 55 4.26 17.00 -2.53
C ILE A 55 3.15 17.96 -2.98
N ALA A 56 1.96 17.41 -3.22
CA ALA A 56 0.75 18.15 -3.56
C ALA A 56 -0.49 17.35 -3.14
N GLY A 57 -1.63 18.03 -3.08
CA GLY A 57 -2.87 17.42 -2.62
C GLY A 57 -2.86 17.11 -1.12
N ARG A 58 -3.82 16.31 -0.68
CA ARG A 58 -4.03 16.01 0.76
C ARG A 58 -4.71 14.67 0.96
N VAL A 59 -4.56 14.15 2.17
CA VAL A 59 -5.27 12.97 2.66
C VAL A 59 -6.34 13.44 3.62
N ARG A 60 -7.55 12.88 3.53
CA ARG A 60 -8.64 13.17 4.46
C ARG A 60 -9.24 11.90 5.03
N VAL A 61 -9.93 12.03 6.15
CA VAL A 61 -10.68 10.96 6.80
C VAL A 61 -12.11 11.39 7.06
N SER A 62 -13.05 10.45 6.98
CA SER A 62 -14.41 10.62 7.49
C SER A 62 -14.81 9.40 8.33
N GLU A 63 -15.60 9.62 9.39
CA GLU A 63 -16.17 8.56 10.24
C GLU A 63 -17.61 8.18 9.80
N GLY A 64 -18.05 6.96 10.13
CA GLY A 64 -19.39 6.46 9.84
C GLY A 64 -19.59 5.70 8.51
N ARG A 65 -20.72 4.98 8.41
CA ARG A 65 -21.34 4.57 7.13
C ARG A 65 -22.20 5.76 6.68
N SER A 66 -21.93 6.29 5.49
CA SER A 66 -22.62 7.40 4.82
C SER A 66 -24.06 7.67 5.31
N THR A 67 -24.34 8.88 5.80
CA THR A 67 -25.66 9.26 6.36
C THR A 67 -26.46 10.24 5.53
N THR A 68 -25.98 10.71 4.37
CA THR A 68 -26.74 11.70 3.59
C THR A 68 -27.86 11.04 2.76
N MET A 69 -29.06 11.01 3.35
CA MET A 69 -30.34 10.78 2.67
C MET A 69 -30.73 12.06 1.90
N ALA A 70 -30.01 12.38 0.83
CA ALA A 70 -30.47 13.33 -0.17
C ALA A 70 -30.55 12.59 -1.51
N ALA A 71 -31.80 12.35 -1.94
CA ALA A 71 -32.22 11.78 -3.22
C ALA A 71 -31.10 11.29 -4.18
N GLY A 72 -30.67 10.02 -4.03
CA GLY A 72 -29.96 9.28 -5.08
C GLY A 72 -28.45 9.06 -4.90
N GLU A 73 -27.82 9.60 -3.85
CA GLU A 73 -26.38 9.46 -3.59
C GLU A 73 -26.10 8.48 -2.43
N GLU A 74 -26.44 7.21 -2.59
CA GLU A 74 -26.16 6.20 -1.57
C GLU A 74 -24.65 5.97 -1.41
N GLY A 75 -24.12 6.18 -0.19
CA GLY A 75 -22.83 5.63 0.24
C GLY A 75 -21.63 6.59 0.33
N ARG A 76 -21.75 7.85 -0.09
CA ARG A 76 -20.65 8.84 -0.02
C ARG A 76 -20.71 9.70 1.24
N PRO A 77 -19.65 9.73 2.07
CA PRO A 77 -19.53 10.71 3.15
C PRO A 77 -19.53 12.14 2.59
N SER A 78 -20.32 13.02 3.19
CA SER A 78 -20.33 14.45 2.82
C SER A 78 -18.92 15.03 2.91
N LEU A 79 -18.57 15.91 1.97
CA LEU A 79 -17.31 16.68 2.02
C LEU A 79 -17.19 17.49 3.32
N ALA A 80 -18.31 17.90 3.92
CA ALA A 80 -18.35 18.63 5.18
C ALA A 80 -17.87 17.79 6.39
N ASP A 81 -17.97 16.46 6.30
CA ASP A 81 -17.60 15.54 7.38
C ASP A 81 -16.14 15.03 7.26
N GLN A 82 -15.41 15.51 6.25
CA GLN A 82 -14.03 15.08 6.00
C GLN A 82 -13.03 15.98 6.73
N GLN A 83 -12.21 15.36 7.57
CA GLN A 83 -11.12 16.01 8.31
C GLN A 83 -9.78 15.71 7.64
N GLU A 84 -8.82 16.62 7.75
CA GLU A 84 -7.48 16.37 7.23
C GLU A 84 -6.79 15.25 8.02
N TRP A 85 -6.08 14.38 7.30
CA TRP A 85 -5.40 13.23 7.85
C TRP A 85 -3.89 13.44 7.80
N HIS A 86 -3.28 13.48 8.99
CA HIS A 86 -1.84 13.70 9.15
C HIS A 86 -1.09 12.44 9.64
N GLY A 87 -1.77 11.32 9.87
CA GLY A 87 -1.15 10.06 10.33
C GLY A 87 -0.68 10.03 11.80
N GLU A 88 -0.60 11.17 12.47
CA GLU A 88 -0.12 11.44 13.84
C GLU A 88 -0.38 10.35 14.91
N GLY A 89 0.41 9.28 14.90
CA GLY A 89 0.34 8.19 15.90
C GLY A 89 -0.93 7.32 15.84
N ARG A 90 -1.81 7.57 14.86
CA ARG A 90 -3.08 6.87 14.62
C ARG A 90 -2.98 5.80 13.53
N THR A 91 -1.79 5.57 12.99
CA THR A 91 -1.51 4.51 12.01
C THR A 91 -0.56 3.46 12.54
N CYS A 92 -0.72 2.23 12.06
CA CYS A 92 0.37 1.27 11.99
C CYS A 92 0.98 1.30 10.59
N LEU A 93 2.30 1.38 10.49
CA LEU A 93 3.06 1.07 9.28
C LEU A 93 4.07 -0.04 9.60
N ALA A 94 3.83 -1.23 9.08
CA ALA A 94 4.78 -2.32 9.14
C ALA A 94 5.53 -2.42 7.81
N PHE A 95 6.83 -2.13 7.84
CA PHE A 95 7.72 -2.34 6.69
C PHE A 95 7.96 -3.83 6.45
N GLN A 96 8.63 -4.14 5.33
CA GLN A 96 9.12 -5.49 5.07
C GLN A 96 10.05 -5.93 6.22
N ASN A 97 9.83 -7.14 6.74
CA ASN A 97 10.56 -7.70 7.89
C ASN A 97 10.41 -6.87 9.19
N PRO A 98 9.18 -6.64 9.68
CA PRO A 98 8.93 -5.86 10.90
C PRO A 98 9.61 -6.45 12.14
N GLU A 99 9.94 -7.74 12.15
CA GLU A 99 10.70 -8.41 13.20
C GLU A 99 12.14 -7.89 13.39
N GLN A 100 12.67 -7.13 12.43
CA GLN A 100 13.96 -6.46 12.60
C GLN A 100 13.89 -5.27 13.57
N LEU A 101 12.67 -4.85 13.93
CA LEU A 101 12.43 -3.74 14.84
C LEU A 101 12.34 -4.17 16.31
N PHE A 102 12.60 -5.43 16.65
CA PHE A 102 12.67 -5.82 18.07
C PHE A 102 13.86 -5.16 18.77
N PHE A 103 13.60 -4.53 19.92
CA PHE A 103 14.60 -3.85 20.75
C PHE A 103 14.43 -4.11 22.26
N LEU A 104 13.42 -4.88 22.66
CA LEU A 104 13.10 -5.19 24.05
C LEU A 104 13.44 -6.65 24.42
N PRO A 105 13.66 -6.94 25.71
CA PRO A 105 14.15 -8.24 26.15
C PRO A 105 13.13 -9.37 25.97
N THR A 106 11.83 -9.07 26.05
CA THR A 106 10.74 -10.06 26.05
C THR A 106 9.66 -9.72 25.03
N VAL A 107 8.94 -10.75 24.56
CA VAL A 107 7.74 -10.59 23.71
C VAL A 107 6.68 -9.74 24.41
N GLY A 108 6.48 -9.93 25.72
CA GLY A 108 5.56 -9.14 26.50
C GLY A 108 5.90 -7.65 26.45
N ASP A 109 7.18 -7.32 26.66
CA ASP A 109 7.67 -5.94 26.62
C ASP A 109 7.45 -5.30 25.23
N GLU A 110 7.78 -6.01 24.15
CA GLU A 110 7.53 -5.57 22.76
C GLU A 110 6.07 -5.17 22.54
N VAL A 111 5.15 -6.04 22.96
CA VAL A 111 3.72 -5.82 22.71
C VAL A 111 3.15 -4.72 23.58
N VAL A 112 3.53 -4.62 24.85
CA VAL A 112 2.97 -3.58 25.74
C VAL A 112 3.60 -2.21 25.53
N TYR A 113 4.76 -2.13 24.87
CA TYR A 113 5.49 -0.87 24.66
C TYR A 113 4.61 0.20 24.02
N ALA A 114 3.93 -0.14 22.91
CA ALA A 114 3.09 0.80 22.17
C ALA A 114 1.87 1.29 22.98
N LEU A 115 1.34 0.46 23.89
CA LEU A 115 0.24 0.83 24.79
C LEU A 115 0.73 1.76 25.90
N ARG A 116 1.88 1.44 26.53
CA ARG A 116 2.49 2.28 27.58
C ARG A 116 2.88 3.65 27.04
N ALA A 117 3.44 3.72 25.84
CA ALA A 117 3.75 4.97 25.15
C ALA A 117 2.51 5.86 24.91
N ARG A 118 1.31 5.26 24.91
CA ARG A 118 0.01 5.95 24.79
C ARG A 118 -0.68 6.18 26.14
N GLY A 119 0.04 6.01 27.26
CA GLY A 119 -0.44 6.32 28.60
C GLY A 119 -1.29 5.22 29.25
N TRP A 120 -1.33 4.01 28.71
CA TRP A 120 -2.06 2.91 29.33
C TRP A 120 -1.40 2.48 30.65
N ALA A 121 -2.21 2.22 31.68
CA ALA A 121 -1.74 1.66 32.94
C ALA A 121 -1.13 0.26 32.72
N ALA A 122 -0.08 -0.08 33.48
CA ALA A 122 0.71 -1.29 33.25
C ALA A 122 -0.15 -2.58 33.24
N ALA A 123 -1.05 -2.75 34.20
CA ALA A 123 -1.92 -3.92 34.29
C ALA A 123 -2.90 -4.03 33.10
N SER A 124 -3.49 -2.90 32.68
CA SER A 124 -4.37 -2.87 31.52
C SER A 124 -3.61 -3.14 30.21
N ALA A 125 -2.40 -2.59 30.08
CA ALA A 125 -1.55 -2.83 28.92
C ALA A 125 -1.13 -4.29 28.80
N GLU A 126 -0.79 -4.95 29.91
CA GLU A 126 -0.48 -6.37 29.92
C GLU A 126 -1.69 -7.23 29.53
N SER A 127 -2.85 -6.99 30.15
CA SER A 127 -4.08 -7.74 29.84
C SER A 127 -4.46 -7.61 28.36
N GLU A 128 -4.40 -6.38 27.81
CA GLU A 128 -4.69 -6.12 26.40
C GLU A 128 -3.64 -6.76 25.50
N GLY A 129 -2.35 -6.64 25.83
CA GLY A 129 -1.26 -7.22 25.05
C GLY A 129 -1.34 -8.75 24.97
N ARG A 130 -1.71 -9.42 26.06
CA ARG A 130 -1.94 -10.88 26.08
C ARG A 130 -3.10 -11.27 25.15
N ALA A 131 -4.25 -10.62 25.30
CA ALA A 131 -5.41 -10.88 24.43
C ALA A 131 -5.11 -10.62 22.95
N TRP A 132 -4.34 -9.56 22.66
CA TRP A 132 -3.95 -9.23 21.29
C TRP A 132 -2.99 -10.25 20.70
N LEU A 133 -1.96 -10.69 21.44
CA LEU A 133 -1.07 -11.76 20.99
C LEU A 133 -1.82 -13.05 20.64
N GLU A 134 -2.80 -13.42 21.45
CA GLU A 134 -3.63 -14.60 21.21
C GLU A 134 -4.44 -14.46 19.91
N ARG A 135 -4.99 -13.27 19.61
CA ARG A 135 -5.65 -12.97 18.34
C ARG A 135 -4.72 -13.14 17.14
N TRP A 136 -3.42 -12.88 17.32
CA TRP A 136 -2.39 -13.11 16.32
C TRP A 136 -1.91 -14.58 16.29
N GLY A 137 -2.50 -15.47 17.07
CA GLY A 137 -2.14 -16.89 17.15
C GLY A 137 -0.82 -17.15 17.88
N VAL A 138 -0.40 -16.23 18.76
CA VAL A 138 0.78 -16.39 19.62
C VAL A 138 0.32 -16.57 21.04
N ARG A 139 0.57 -17.76 21.60
CA ARG A 139 0.15 -18.18 22.95
C ARG A 139 0.87 -17.39 24.06
N PRO A 140 0.22 -16.43 24.76
CA PRO A 140 0.92 -15.59 25.72
C PRO A 140 1.50 -16.40 26.90
N ASP A 141 0.84 -17.48 27.32
CA ASP A 141 1.31 -18.40 28.36
C ASP A 141 2.69 -19.01 28.06
N LEU A 142 3.01 -19.21 26.78
CA LEU A 142 4.29 -19.79 26.37
C LEU A 142 5.33 -18.74 25.95
N PHE A 143 4.88 -17.62 25.35
CA PHE A 143 5.77 -16.70 24.66
C PHE A 143 6.06 -15.42 25.43
N TRP A 144 5.25 -15.03 26.41
CA TRP A 144 5.32 -13.71 27.05
C TRP A 144 6.72 -13.33 27.56
N GLU A 145 7.38 -14.23 28.29
CA GLU A 145 8.71 -14.01 28.87
C GLU A 145 9.86 -14.40 27.92
N ARG A 146 9.56 -14.92 26.72
CA ARG A 146 10.60 -15.35 25.78
C ARG A 146 11.26 -14.16 25.12
N ASN A 147 12.55 -14.30 24.83
CA ASN A 147 13.26 -13.34 24.01
C ASN A 147 12.77 -13.45 22.55
N PRO A 148 12.26 -12.35 21.94
CA PRO A 148 11.68 -12.37 20.59
C PRO A 148 12.69 -12.78 19.50
N LEU A 149 13.98 -12.57 19.73
CA LEU A 149 15.05 -12.96 18.80
C LEU A 149 15.24 -14.48 18.72
N THR A 150 14.73 -15.24 19.68
CA THR A 150 14.83 -16.71 19.73
C THR A 150 13.69 -17.45 19.02
N LEU A 151 12.67 -16.73 18.55
CA LEU A 151 11.50 -17.33 17.90
C LEU A 151 11.77 -17.73 16.45
N SER A 152 10.93 -18.60 15.89
CA SER A 152 10.94 -18.90 14.45
C SER A 152 10.58 -17.67 13.61
N GLY A 153 10.92 -17.66 12.32
CA GLY A 153 10.65 -16.51 11.44
C GLY A 153 9.17 -16.10 11.40
N GLY A 154 8.26 -17.08 11.29
CA GLY A 154 6.82 -16.82 11.30
C GLY A 154 6.31 -16.31 12.65
N GLU A 155 6.79 -16.86 13.76
CA GLU A 155 6.45 -16.36 15.10
C GLU A 155 6.94 -14.93 15.31
N LYS A 156 8.17 -14.62 14.89
CA LYS A 156 8.73 -13.26 14.91
C LYS A 156 7.84 -12.29 14.14
N ARG A 157 7.45 -12.65 12.91
CA ARG A 157 6.57 -11.82 12.07
C ARG A 157 5.24 -11.53 12.78
N ARG A 158 4.61 -12.55 13.38
CA ARG A 158 3.33 -12.39 14.09
C ARG A 158 3.47 -11.52 15.33
N VAL A 159 4.51 -11.73 16.14
CA VAL A 159 4.77 -10.88 17.32
C VAL A 159 5.01 -9.43 16.91
N ALA A 160 5.82 -9.19 15.88
CA ALA A 160 6.12 -7.83 15.41
C ALA A 160 4.86 -7.11 14.90
N LEU A 161 4.04 -7.78 14.10
CA LEU A 161 2.80 -7.21 13.61
C LEU A 161 1.77 -7.01 14.73
N ALA A 162 1.70 -7.93 15.71
CA ALA A 162 0.88 -7.77 16.90
C ALA A 162 1.28 -6.52 17.71
N ALA A 163 2.57 -6.37 18.00
CA ALA A 163 3.11 -5.22 18.73
C ALA A 163 2.81 -3.88 18.01
N CYS A 164 2.92 -3.85 16.68
CA CYS A 164 2.63 -2.67 15.88
C CYS A 164 1.13 -2.32 15.79
N THR A 165 0.22 -3.25 16.08
CA THR A 165 -1.23 -3.07 15.91
C THR A 165 -2.03 -3.11 17.20
N VAL A 166 -1.39 -3.40 18.35
CA VAL A 166 -2.03 -3.60 19.66
C VAL A 166 -2.88 -2.42 20.13
N PHE A 167 -2.53 -1.20 19.74
CA PHE A 167 -3.30 0.01 20.09
C PHE A 167 -4.52 0.23 19.17
N ARG A 168 -4.84 -0.77 18.34
CA ARG A 168 -6.02 -0.82 17.46
C ARG A 168 -6.13 0.40 16.54
N PRO A 169 -5.10 0.71 15.73
CA PRO A 169 -5.14 1.84 14.83
C PRO A 169 -6.31 1.70 13.84
N PRO A 170 -7.01 2.80 13.52
CA PRO A 170 -8.07 2.76 12.50
C PRO A 170 -7.54 2.48 11.08
N LEU A 171 -6.25 2.74 10.83
CA LEU A 171 -5.55 2.45 9.58
C LEU A 171 -4.29 1.59 9.82
N ILE A 172 -4.24 0.42 9.19
CA ILE A 172 -3.12 -0.52 9.21
C ILE A 172 -2.50 -0.57 7.81
N LEU A 173 -1.22 -0.22 7.70
CA LEU A 173 -0.46 -0.23 6.46
C LEU A 173 0.62 -1.31 6.55
N LEU A 174 0.64 -2.23 5.59
CA LEU A 174 1.56 -3.37 5.58
C LEU A 174 2.34 -3.42 4.26
N ASP A 175 3.66 -3.48 4.32
CA ASP A 175 4.54 -3.64 3.16
C ASP A 175 5.05 -5.09 3.08
N GLU A 176 4.56 -5.86 2.11
CA GLU A 176 4.92 -7.26 1.86
C GLU A 176 4.80 -8.18 3.09
N PRO A 177 3.63 -8.24 3.76
CA PRO A 177 3.52 -8.91 5.06
C PRO A 177 3.70 -10.44 5.00
N LEU A 178 3.44 -11.07 3.84
CA LEU A 178 3.61 -12.51 3.62
C LEU A 178 5.03 -12.91 3.18
N ALA A 179 5.91 -11.94 2.91
CA ALA A 179 7.24 -12.23 2.39
C ALA A 179 8.05 -13.10 3.35
N GLY A 180 8.58 -14.21 2.83
CA GLY A 180 9.43 -15.14 3.58
C GLY A 180 8.68 -16.13 4.50
N LEU A 181 7.34 -16.14 4.48
CA LEU A 181 6.54 -17.15 5.17
C LEU A 181 6.35 -18.40 4.30
N ASP A 182 6.25 -19.55 4.95
CA ASP A 182 5.78 -20.80 4.34
C ASP A 182 4.25 -20.79 4.16
N GLY A 183 3.70 -21.80 3.48
CA GLY A 183 2.26 -21.87 3.18
C GLY A 183 1.38 -21.78 4.42
N ASP A 184 1.67 -22.57 5.44
CA ASP A 184 0.93 -22.57 6.71
C ASP A 184 1.02 -21.19 7.41
N GLY A 185 2.19 -20.56 7.39
CA GLY A 185 2.40 -19.22 7.93
C GLY A 185 1.62 -18.14 7.16
N GLN A 186 1.53 -18.25 5.83
CA GLN A 186 0.73 -17.36 5.00
C GLN A 186 -0.76 -17.50 5.29
N ASP A 187 -1.28 -18.73 5.31
CA ASP A 187 -2.69 -19.02 5.58
C ASP A 187 -3.13 -18.48 6.95
N HIS A 188 -2.27 -18.69 7.97
CA HIS A 188 -2.52 -18.16 9.30
C HIS A 188 -2.53 -16.62 9.31
N LEU A 189 -1.56 -15.97 8.67
CA LEU A 189 -1.52 -14.51 8.64
C LEU A 189 -2.72 -13.94 7.86
N LEU A 190 -3.12 -14.56 6.75
CA LEU A 190 -4.30 -14.18 5.99
C LEU A 190 -5.58 -14.30 6.83
N HIS A 191 -5.72 -15.35 7.64
CA HIS A 191 -6.83 -15.50 8.57
C HIS A 191 -6.89 -14.32 9.58
N VAL A 192 -5.75 -13.97 10.19
CA VAL A 192 -5.65 -12.84 11.13
C VAL A 192 -5.99 -11.52 10.42
N LEU A 193 -5.45 -11.29 9.22
CA LEU A 193 -5.72 -10.08 8.44
C LEU A 193 -7.19 -9.98 8.03
N GLY A 194 -7.86 -11.08 7.70
CA GLY A 194 -9.29 -11.11 7.44
C GLY A 194 -10.11 -10.66 8.65
N GLY A 195 -9.74 -11.14 9.85
CA GLY A 195 -10.34 -10.70 11.10
C GLY A 195 -10.11 -9.20 11.38
N LEU A 196 -8.90 -8.69 11.12
CA LEU A 196 -8.61 -7.26 11.27
C LEU A 196 -9.37 -6.41 10.24
N ALA A 197 -9.48 -6.86 8.99
CA ALA A 197 -10.22 -6.15 7.96
C ALA A 197 -11.73 -6.07 8.20
N ALA A 198 -12.29 -6.85 9.13
CA ALA A 198 -13.68 -6.68 9.57
C ALA A 198 -13.87 -5.44 10.47
N GLU A 199 -12.81 -4.95 11.10
CA GLU A 199 -12.85 -3.85 12.10
C GLU A 199 -12.04 -2.62 11.66
N HIS A 200 -11.00 -2.81 10.86
CA HIS A 200 -10.00 -1.80 10.50
C HIS A 200 -9.96 -1.57 8.99
N LEU A 201 -9.47 -0.40 8.58
CA LEU A 201 -8.99 -0.22 7.22
C LEU A 201 -7.56 -0.77 7.13
N VAL A 202 -7.38 -1.83 6.34
CA VAL A 202 -6.07 -2.46 6.09
C VAL A 202 -5.65 -2.17 4.67
N VAL A 203 -4.44 -1.66 4.47
CA VAL A 203 -3.85 -1.45 3.15
C VAL A 203 -2.57 -2.27 3.07
N VAL A 204 -2.51 -3.18 2.10
CA VAL A 204 -1.38 -4.07 1.89
C VAL A 204 -0.69 -3.72 0.58
N VAL A 205 0.61 -3.46 0.64
CA VAL A 205 1.48 -3.47 -0.52
C VAL A 205 1.97 -4.89 -0.73
N THR A 206 1.78 -5.42 -1.95
CA THR A 206 2.28 -6.75 -2.32
C THR A 206 2.55 -6.83 -3.82
N HIS A 207 3.46 -7.71 -4.21
CA HIS A 207 3.61 -8.18 -5.60
C HIS A 207 2.96 -9.55 -5.85
N ASP A 208 2.72 -10.32 -4.79
CA ASP A 208 1.97 -11.58 -4.80
C ASP A 208 0.54 -11.29 -4.37
N VAL A 209 -0.36 -11.23 -5.34
CA VAL A 209 -1.74 -10.76 -5.11
C VAL A 209 -2.67 -11.91 -4.79
N GLU A 210 -2.35 -13.08 -5.31
CA GLU A 210 -3.10 -14.32 -5.33
C GLU A 210 -3.64 -14.67 -3.93
N PRO A 211 -2.82 -14.65 -2.86
CA PRO A 211 -3.29 -15.04 -1.54
C PRO A 211 -4.27 -14.04 -0.94
N PHE A 212 -4.22 -12.78 -1.36
CA PHE A 212 -5.06 -11.70 -0.84
C PHE A 212 -6.36 -11.49 -1.61
N LEU A 213 -6.45 -11.96 -2.87
CA LEU A 213 -7.64 -11.74 -3.71
C LEU A 213 -8.96 -12.12 -3.00
N PRO A 214 -9.06 -13.22 -2.22
CA PRO A 214 -10.29 -13.57 -1.52
C PRO A 214 -10.70 -12.59 -0.40
N LEU A 215 -9.75 -11.83 0.16
CA LEU A 215 -9.98 -10.90 1.28
C LEU A 215 -10.10 -9.44 0.83
N ALA A 216 -9.57 -9.12 -0.35
CA ALA A 216 -9.45 -7.75 -0.82
C ALA A 216 -10.79 -7.15 -1.29
N ARG A 217 -11.05 -5.92 -0.88
CA ARG A 217 -12.21 -5.09 -1.28
C ARG A 217 -11.87 -4.15 -2.44
N GLY A 218 -10.62 -3.75 -2.55
CA GLY A 218 -10.09 -2.91 -3.64
C GLY A 218 -8.63 -3.21 -3.93
N LEU A 219 -8.19 -2.88 -5.15
CA LEU A 219 -6.80 -3.01 -5.58
C LEU A 219 -6.39 -1.80 -6.43
N VAL A 220 -5.20 -1.28 -6.17
CA VAL A 220 -4.60 -0.14 -6.85
C VAL A 220 -3.33 -0.58 -7.52
N LEU A 221 -3.25 -0.43 -8.84
CA LEU A 221 -2.03 -0.64 -9.59
C LEU A 221 -1.31 0.69 -9.80
N LEU A 222 -0.18 0.83 -9.14
CA LEU A 222 0.77 1.91 -9.40
C LEU A 222 1.68 1.49 -10.56
N PRO A 223 1.62 2.18 -11.72
CA PRO A 223 2.49 1.88 -12.84
C PRO A 223 3.95 2.22 -12.52
N ARG A 224 4.87 1.71 -13.34
CA ARG A 224 6.27 2.11 -13.28
C ARG A 224 6.34 3.64 -13.48
N PRO A 225 7.11 4.38 -12.68
CA PRO A 225 7.24 5.81 -12.90
C PRO A 225 7.87 6.01 -14.29
N ALA A 226 7.26 6.87 -15.11
CA ALA A 226 7.83 7.24 -16.41
C ALA A 226 8.98 8.24 -16.29
N PHE A 227 9.35 8.63 -15.06
CA PHE A 227 10.47 9.52 -14.83
C PHE A 227 11.75 8.87 -15.36
N ALA A 228 12.25 9.41 -16.46
CA ALA A 228 13.55 9.05 -16.99
C ALA A 228 14.56 9.10 -15.85
N ARG A 229 15.27 7.99 -15.58
CA ARG A 229 16.58 8.11 -14.94
C ARG A 229 17.32 9.13 -15.77
N GLY A 230 17.62 10.29 -15.19
CA GLY A 230 18.35 11.34 -15.88
C GLY A 230 19.54 10.70 -16.58
N LYS A 231 19.54 10.71 -17.91
CA LYS A 231 20.78 10.52 -18.64
C LYS A 231 21.66 11.67 -18.18
N GLU A 232 22.87 11.38 -17.72
CA GLU A 232 23.92 12.40 -17.69
C GLU A 232 23.99 13.02 -19.08
N VAL A 233 23.45 14.24 -19.21
CA VAL A 233 23.74 15.07 -20.36
C VAL A 233 25.10 15.68 -20.05
N VAL A 234 26.15 15.00 -20.50
CA VAL A 234 27.44 15.66 -20.69
C VAL A 234 27.22 16.67 -21.80
N ALA A 235 27.08 17.95 -21.43
CA ALA A 235 27.19 19.04 -22.38
C ALA A 235 28.65 19.09 -22.85
N GLY A 236 28.86 18.78 -24.13
CA GLY A 236 30.13 18.96 -24.83
C GLY A 236 29.81 19.38 -26.26
N GLU A 237 30.06 20.65 -26.55
CA GLU A 237 29.84 21.30 -27.83
C GLU A 237 30.51 20.54 -28.99
N GLY A 238 29.89 20.63 -30.17
CA GLY A 238 30.23 19.82 -31.32
C GLY A 238 31.58 20.11 -31.98
N GLY A 239 32.07 19.06 -32.66
CA GLY A 239 32.83 19.18 -33.90
C GLY A 239 34.30 18.79 -33.83
N GLY A 240 34.66 17.64 -34.43
CA GLY A 240 36.03 17.42 -34.92
C GLY A 240 36.58 15.99 -34.77
N ALA A 241 36.38 15.21 -35.82
CA ALA A 241 37.01 13.94 -36.21
C ALA A 241 38.30 13.43 -35.51
N ALA A 242 38.26 12.11 -35.29
CA ALA A 242 39.29 11.09 -35.61
C ALA A 242 40.40 10.74 -34.60
N ALA A 243 40.57 9.41 -34.53
CA ALA A 243 41.75 8.61 -34.26
C ALA A 243 41.94 8.04 -32.84
N ALA A 244 42.08 6.72 -32.85
CA ALA A 244 42.39 5.83 -31.76
C ALA A 244 43.74 6.13 -31.09
N ARG A 245 43.87 5.80 -29.79
CA ARG A 245 44.87 4.85 -29.26
C ARG A 245 44.75 4.67 -27.74
N ASP A 246 45.24 3.50 -27.35
CA ASP A 246 45.37 2.88 -26.04
C ASP A 246 46.06 3.68 -24.93
N SER A 247 45.85 3.15 -23.71
CA SER A 247 46.83 2.92 -22.62
C SER A 247 46.88 3.85 -21.39
N SER A 248 46.58 3.19 -20.26
CA SER A 248 47.36 3.12 -19.01
C SER A 248 47.07 4.09 -17.84
N MET A 249 46.92 3.42 -16.70
CA MET A 249 47.13 3.82 -15.31
C MET A 249 48.09 5.01 -15.07
N ALA A 250 47.72 5.89 -14.12
CA ALA A 250 48.33 5.99 -12.78
C ALA A 250 48.05 7.39 -12.16
N GLY A 251 47.88 7.43 -10.83
CA GLY A 251 48.20 8.65 -10.04
C GLY A 251 47.20 9.03 -8.95
N CYS A 252 47.41 8.51 -7.74
CA CYS A 252 46.94 9.12 -6.50
C CYS A 252 47.53 10.54 -6.30
N GLY A 253 46.77 11.44 -5.69
CA GLY A 253 47.25 12.73 -5.20
C GLY A 253 46.20 13.42 -4.31
N ALA A 254 46.65 13.93 -3.17
CA ALA A 254 45.88 14.24 -1.97
C ALA A 254 45.18 15.63 -1.94
N ALA A 255 44.41 15.83 -0.86
CA ALA A 255 43.49 16.93 -0.56
C ALA A 255 44.10 18.32 -0.30
N GLY A 256 43.28 19.37 -0.46
CA GLY A 256 43.48 20.74 0.03
C GLY A 256 42.29 21.67 -0.31
N PRO A 257 42.00 22.74 0.48
CA PRO A 257 40.64 23.18 0.77
C PRO A 257 40.09 24.38 -0.04
N GLY A 258 38.76 24.44 -0.15
CA GLY A 258 37.96 25.67 -0.21
C GLY A 258 37.97 26.52 -1.47
N THR A 259 36.97 26.33 -2.34
CA THR A 259 36.28 27.41 -3.07
C THR A 259 34.85 26.98 -3.41
N ASP A 260 33.90 27.87 -3.12
CA ASP A 260 32.49 27.73 -3.46
C ASP A 260 32.30 27.43 -4.96
N LYS A 261 31.73 26.28 -5.28
CA LYS A 261 31.22 25.99 -6.63
C LYS A 261 29.74 26.39 -6.67
N PRO A 262 29.29 27.07 -7.74
CA PRO A 262 27.88 27.42 -7.89
C PRO A 262 27.04 26.14 -7.94
N SER A 263 25.96 26.11 -7.17
CA SER A 263 24.95 25.06 -7.21
C SER A 263 24.38 24.98 -8.63
N THR A 264 24.82 23.99 -9.41
CA THR A 264 24.17 23.59 -10.66
C THR A 264 22.81 23.03 -10.30
N GLY A 265 21.78 23.87 -10.39
CA GLY A 265 20.40 23.44 -10.27
C GLY A 265 20.09 22.45 -11.38
N LEU A 266 19.66 21.25 -11.00
CA LEU A 266 18.95 20.36 -11.91
C LEU A 266 17.60 21.03 -12.23
N ALA A 267 17.55 21.77 -13.33
CA ALA A 267 16.28 22.11 -13.96
C ALA A 267 15.77 20.84 -14.68
N ALA A 268 14.96 20.05 -13.98
CA ALA A 268 14.20 18.99 -14.62
C ALA A 268 13.15 19.63 -15.53
N THR A 269 13.27 19.47 -16.84
CA THR A 269 12.17 19.74 -17.77
C THR A 269 11.02 18.78 -17.47
N PRO A 270 9.76 19.25 -17.38
CA PRO A 270 8.61 18.39 -17.11
C PRO A 270 8.23 17.62 -18.38
N GLU A 271 8.99 16.60 -18.74
CA GLU A 271 8.52 15.59 -19.68
C GLU A 271 7.59 14.63 -18.93
N ALA A 272 6.31 14.67 -19.31
CA ALA A 272 5.21 13.77 -18.95
C ALA A 272 5.16 13.31 -17.48
N GLY A 273 4.17 13.81 -16.73
CA GLY A 273 3.84 13.30 -15.40
C GLY A 273 3.69 11.77 -15.37
N PRO A 274 3.86 11.14 -14.20
CA PRO A 274 3.87 9.69 -14.11
C PRO A 274 2.54 9.12 -14.63
N PRO A 275 2.55 7.95 -15.27
CA PRO A 275 1.35 7.35 -15.81
C PRO A 275 0.29 7.21 -14.72
N ALA A 276 -0.96 7.51 -15.07
CA ALA A 276 -2.05 7.50 -14.10
C ALA A 276 -2.20 6.10 -13.46
N PRO A 277 -2.44 6.03 -12.13
CA PRO A 277 -2.75 4.77 -11.45
C PRO A 277 -3.98 4.10 -12.08
N ARG A 278 -4.00 2.77 -12.09
CA ARG A 278 -5.18 1.98 -12.50
C ARG A 278 -5.83 1.39 -11.26
N TRP A 279 -7.15 1.51 -11.14
CA TRP A 279 -7.90 1.07 -9.97
C TRP A 279 -8.83 -0.10 -10.32
N PHE A 280 -8.94 -1.06 -9.42
CA PHE A 280 -9.78 -2.26 -9.53
C PHE A 280 -10.54 -2.45 -8.20
N GLY A 281 -11.77 -2.95 -8.21
CA GLY A 281 -12.60 -3.04 -7.00
C GLY A 281 -13.63 -4.18 -7.00
N HIS A 282 -14.22 -4.47 -5.84
CA HIS A 282 -15.22 -5.53 -5.64
C HIS A 282 -16.51 -4.94 -5.11
N GLY A 283 -17.63 -5.56 -5.49
CA GLY A 283 -18.92 -5.32 -4.86
C GLY A 283 -19.72 -4.19 -5.50
N ARG A 284 -21.05 -4.39 -5.54
CA ARG A 284 -22.00 -3.49 -6.21
C ARG A 284 -22.01 -2.08 -5.60
N GLU A 285 -21.80 -1.96 -4.29
CA GLU A 285 -21.72 -0.67 -3.58
C GLU A 285 -20.50 0.16 -4.03
N PHE A 286 -19.31 -0.45 -4.10
CA PHE A 286 -18.09 0.24 -4.51
C PHE A 286 -18.18 0.71 -5.96
N LEU A 287 -18.72 -0.16 -6.83
CA LEU A 287 -18.91 0.16 -8.23
C LEU A 287 -19.99 1.22 -8.45
N ALA A 288 -21.12 1.17 -7.74
CA ALA A 288 -22.16 2.20 -7.84
C ALA A 288 -21.59 3.58 -7.47
N ALA A 289 -20.79 3.66 -6.40
CA ALA A 289 -20.10 4.89 -6.00
C ALA A 289 -19.04 5.34 -7.04
N ALA A 290 -18.29 4.40 -7.63
CA ALA A 290 -17.28 4.70 -8.65
C ALA A 290 -17.89 5.16 -10.00
N LEU A 291 -19.07 4.64 -10.36
CA LEU A 291 -19.78 5.02 -11.58
C LEU A 291 -20.54 6.35 -11.43
N ALA A 292 -21.00 6.68 -10.22
CA ALA A 292 -21.69 7.92 -9.93
C ALA A 292 -20.75 9.15 -9.93
N ASP A 293 -19.46 8.97 -9.68
CA ASP A 293 -18.47 10.05 -9.71
C ASP A 293 -17.19 9.61 -10.46
N PRO A 294 -16.98 10.05 -11.71
CA PRO A 294 -15.77 9.75 -12.49
C PRO A 294 -14.47 10.22 -11.83
N SER A 295 -14.54 11.16 -10.88
CA SER A 295 -13.39 11.62 -10.09
C SER A 295 -13.04 10.68 -8.93
N VAL A 296 -13.95 9.75 -8.58
CA VAL A 296 -13.78 8.82 -7.48
C VAL A 296 -12.82 7.69 -7.87
N PHE A 297 -12.90 7.10 -9.07
CA PHE A 297 -11.84 6.22 -9.64
C PHE A 297 -11.97 6.06 -11.17
N PRO A 298 -10.91 6.24 -11.98
CA PRO A 298 -10.95 5.82 -13.38
C PRO A 298 -10.84 4.29 -13.47
N LEU A 299 -11.97 3.59 -13.43
CA LEU A 299 -12.03 2.17 -13.78
C LEU A 299 -11.67 2.01 -15.27
N PRO A 300 -10.85 1.01 -15.65
CA PRO A 300 -10.59 0.69 -17.04
C PRO A 300 -11.89 0.47 -17.83
N GLU A 301 -11.95 0.91 -19.07
CA GLU A 301 -13.16 0.84 -19.91
C GLU A 301 -13.69 -0.59 -20.08
N TRP A 302 -12.78 -1.55 -20.25
CA TRP A 302 -13.13 -2.98 -20.33
C TRP A 302 -13.82 -3.48 -19.05
N TYR A 303 -13.44 -2.96 -17.88
CA TYR A 303 -14.03 -3.35 -16.59
C TYR A 303 -15.44 -2.79 -16.47
N ARG A 304 -15.65 -1.53 -16.87
CA ARG A 304 -16.99 -0.94 -16.94
C ARG A 304 -17.91 -1.71 -17.90
N GLY A 305 -17.38 -2.09 -19.06
CA GLY A 305 -18.11 -2.90 -20.05
C GLY A 305 -18.47 -4.30 -19.55
N ALA A 306 -17.50 -5.00 -18.93
CA ALA A 306 -17.73 -6.31 -18.32
C ALA A 306 -18.78 -6.25 -17.20
N VAL A 307 -18.73 -5.19 -16.40
CA VAL A 307 -19.66 -4.99 -15.29
C VAL A 307 -21.07 -4.62 -15.77
N ALA A 308 -21.20 -3.73 -16.77
CA ALA A 308 -22.49 -3.34 -17.34
C ALA A 308 -23.22 -4.52 -18.02
N ALA A 309 -22.47 -5.52 -18.50
CA ALA A 309 -23.02 -6.72 -19.13
C ALA A 309 -23.51 -7.79 -18.13
N LEU A 310 -23.24 -7.65 -16.83
CA LEU A 310 -23.62 -8.65 -15.83
C LEU A 310 -25.03 -8.41 -15.29
N PRO A 311 -25.84 -9.47 -15.15
CA PRO A 311 -27.10 -9.38 -14.41
C PRO A 311 -26.85 -8.91 -12.98
N SER A 312 -27.77 -8.11 -12.43
CA SER A 312 -27.68 -7.57 -11.07
C SER A 312 -27.49 -8.66 -9.98
N THR A 313 -27.86 -9.91 -10.27
CA THR A 313 -27.76 -11.05 -9.37
C THR A 313 -26.39 -11.74 -9.37
N VAL A 314 -25.50 -11.42 -10.32
CA VAL A 314 -24.16 -12.01 -10.43
C VAL A 314 -23.15 -11.14 -9.67
N PRO A 315 -22.32 -11.72 -8.78
CA PRO A 315 -21.22 -10.99 -8.15
C PRO A 315 -20.30 -10.40 -9.23
N LEU A 316 -19.87 -9.15 -9.04
CA LEU A 316 -18.92 -8.53 -9.97
C LEU A 316 -17.64 -9.36 -10.02
N PRO A 317 -17.08 -9.64 -11.21
CA PRO A 317 -15.84 -10.39 -11.31
C PRO A 317 -14.73 -9.53 -10.72
N TRP A 318 -14.12 -10.06 -9.67
CA TRP A 318 -12.83 -9.59 -9.20
C TRP A 318 -11.78 -9.89 -10.30
N PRO A 319 -10.80 -9.00 -10.56
CA PRO A 319 -9.72 -9.32 -11.48
C PRO A 319 -9.01 -10.60 -11.03
N THR A 320 -8.81 -11.51 -11.97
CA THR A 320 -8.02 -12.72 -11.69
C THR A 320 -6.56 -12.34 -11.53
N ALA A 321 -5.80 -13.22 -10.91
CA ALA A 321 -4.35 -13.11 -10.87
C ALA A 321 -3.72 -12.95 -12.26
N ALA A 322 -4.29 -13.60 -13.28
CA ALA A 322 -3.85 -13.47 -14.66
C ALA A 322 -4.10 -12.05 -15.21
N ASP A 323 -5.25 -11.46 -14.93
CA ASP A 323 -5.59 -10.09 -15.35
C ASP A 323 -4.62 -9.07 -14.72
N VAL A 324 -4.32 -9.24 -13.43
CA VAL A 324 -3.36 -8.41 -12.70
C VAL A 324 -1.96 -8.54 -13.30
N ARG A 325 -1.48 -9.76 -13.55
CA ARG A 325 -0.18 -10.01 -14.17
C ARG A 325 -0.09 -9.41 -15.58
N ALA A 326 -1.15 -9.52 -16.38
CA ALA A 326 -1.22 -8.91 -17.71
C ALA A 326 -1.11 -7.39 -17.63
N ALA A 327 -1.82 -6.77 -16.67
CA ALA A 327 -1.75 -5.33 -16.44
C ALA A 327 -0.36 -4.86 -15.99
N LEU A 328 0.30 -5.62 -15.09
CA LEU A 328 1.67 -5.36 -14.66
C LEU A 328 2.68 -5.48 -15.81
N ALA A 329 2.44 -6.40 -16.75
CA ALA A 329 3.26 -6.61 -17.95
C ALA A 329 3.02 -5.57 -19.06
N GLY A 330 2.09 -4.62 -18.88
CA GLY A 330 1.75 -3.60 -19.86
C GLY A 330 0.77 -4.05 -20.95
N GLY A 331 0.25 -5.29 -20.86
CA GLY A 331 -0.81 -5.76 -21.74
C GLY A 331 -2.16 -5.13 -21.38
N ALA A 332 -2.94 -4.73 -22.39
CA ALA A 332 -4.37 -4.52 -22.18
C ALA A 332 -4.99 -5.86 -21.72
N ILE A 333 -5.81 -5.82 -20.68
CA ILE A 333 -6.49 -7.01 -20.16
C ILE A 333 -7.42 -7.53 -21.26
N SER A 334 -7.07 -8.65 -21.86
CA SER A 334 -7.93 -9.35 -22.82
C SER A 334 -8.87 -10.25 -22.04
N ALA A 335 -10.09 -9.78 -21.82
CA ALA A 335 -11.13 -10.55 -21.16
C ALA A 335 -11.62 -11.70 -22.06
N THR A 336 -11.00 -12.88 -21.95
CA THR A 336 -11.72 -14.13 -22.25
C THR A 336 -12.45 -14.54 -20.99
N ALA A 337 -13.70 -14.08 -20.86
CA ALA A 337 -14.64 -14.66 -19.94
C ALA A 337 -14.79 -16.14 -20.33
N THR A 338 -14.28 -17.06 -19.50
CA THR A 338 -14.78 -18.44 -19.49
C THR A 338 -16.19 -18.39 -18.93
N ALA A 339 -17.13 -18.01 -19.79
CA ALA A 339 -18.51 -18.41 -19.67
C ALA A 339 -18.50 -19.94 -19.56
N GLY A 340 -18.92 -20.46 -18.41
CA GLY A 340 -19.16 -21.88 -18.25
C GLY A 340 -20.02 -22.35 -19.42
N LYS A 341 -19.51 -23.37 -20.13
CA LYS A 341 -20.34 -24.10 -21.09
C LYS A 341 -21.51 -24.70 -20.32
N GLU A 342 -22.68 -24.10 -20.48
CA GLU A 342 -23.94 -24.80 -20.27
C GLU A 342 -24.08 -25.88 -21.35
N GLY A 343 -24.41 -27.09 -20.89
CA GLY A 343 -25.28 -28.02 -21.62
C GLY A 343 -24.82 -29.49 -21.66
N PRO A 344 -25.74 -30.49 -21.57
CA PRO A 344 -27.15 -30.41 -21.18
C PRO A 344 -27.62 -31.46 -20.14
N CYS A 345 -28.77 -31.19 -19.53
CA CYS A 345 -29.65 -32.21 -18.94
C CYS A 345 -30.36 -33.02 -20.04
N ALA A 346 -30.65 -34.30 -19.73
CA ALA A 346 -31.38 -35.37 -20.45
C ALA A 346 -30.43 -36.53 -20.80
N VAL A 347 -30.55 -37.76 -20.29
CA VAL A 347 -31.65 -38.55 -19.67
C VAL A 347 -31.10 -39.29 -18.47
#